data_AF-A0A4C1XMN9-F1
#
_entry.id   AF-A0A4C1XMN9-F1
#
_cell.length_a   1.000
_cell.length_b   1.000
_cell.length_c   1.000
_cell.angle_alpha   90.00
_cell.angle_beta   90.00
_cell.angle_gamma   90.00
#
_symmetry.space_group_name_H-M   'P 1'
#
loop_
_entity.id
_entity.type
_entity.pdbx_description
1 polymer ?
#
loop_
_entity_poly.entity_id
_entity_poly.type
_entity_poly.pdbx_seq_one_letter_code
_entity_poly.pdbx_strand_id
1 'polypeptide(L)'
;MHDLLDYDLQIVQNKFCRRAADALWFVKNSTLHRDIELPTISKFMNDASERFFDVVSNHPNPLLVEVVSYEPPPPHNFCRRPRNVLIDPPDDLTVEVEKQIELNKMVTD
;
A
#
# COMPACT_ATOMS: atom_id res chain seq x y z
N MET A 1 7.77 -4.41 9.65
CA MET A 1 7.52 -3.56 8.45
C MET A 1 6.37 -2.58 8.73
N HIS A 2 5.30 -3.00 9.43
CA HIS A 2 4.24 -2.11 9.92
C HIS A 2 4.74 -0.98 10.83
N ASP A 3 5.67 -1.29 11.76
CA ASP A 3 6.13 -0.32 12.77
C ASP A 3 6.98 0.85 12.19
N LEU A 4 7.64 0.64 11.05
CA LEU A 4 8.50 1.66 10.44
C LEU A 4 7.68 2.73 9.70
N LEU A 5 6.61 2.33 9.02
CA LEU A 5 5.70 3.23 8.31
C LEU A 5 4.87 4.09 9.29
N ASP A 6 4.45 3.50 10.41
CA ASP A 6 3.74 4.23 11.47
C ASP A 6 4.64 5.30 12.12
N TYR A 7 5.91 4.98 12.36
CA TYR A 7 6.88 5.90 12.94
C TYR A 7 7.15 7.13 12.08
N ASP A 8 7.39 6.95 10.78
CA ASP A 8 7.68 8.05 9.86
C ASP A 8 6.48 9.00 9.71
N LEU A 9 5.27 8.43 9.62
CA LEU A 9 4.04 9.22 9.53
C LEU A 9 3.82 9.99 10.85
N GLN A 10 4.10 9.39 12.00
CA GLN A 10 4.03 10.04 13.30
C GLN A 10 4.97 11.25 13.41
N ILE A 11 6.17 11.18 12.81
CA ILE A 11 7.08 12.32 12.74
C ILE A 11 6.46 13.48 11.95
N VAL A 12 5.82 13.18 10.82
CA VAL A 12 5.16 14.20 9.99
C VAL A 12 4.01 14.86 10.76
N GLN A 13 3.16 14.08 11.43
CA GLN A 13 2.08 14.62 12.27
C GLN A 13 2.62 15.49 13.40
N ASN A 14 3.67 15.04 14.11
CA ASN A 14 4.27 15.83 15.19
C ASN A 14 4.78 17.19 14.69
N LYS A 15 5.40 17.23 13.50
CA LYS A 15 5.85 18.48 12.87
C LYS A 15 4.68 19.37 12.49
N PHE A 16 3.60 18.79 11.96
CA PHE A 16 2.39 19.51 11.60
C PHE A 16 1.75 20.17 12.84
N CYS A 17 1.51 19.40 13.91
CA CYS A 17 0.91 19.90 15.15
C CYS A 17 1.72 21.06 15.75
N ARG A 18 3.05 20.95 15.76
CA ARG A 18 3.93 22.03 16.25
C ARG A 18 3.80 23.30 15.43
N ARG A 19 3.77 23.19 14.10
CA ARG A 19 3.61 24.36 13.21
C ARG A 19 2.22 24.98 13.33
N ALA A 20 1.18 24.16 13.47
CA ALA A 20 -0.19 24.64 13.62
C ALA A 20 -0.41 25.40 14.94
N ALA A 21 0.21 24.93 16.03
CA ALA A 21 0.12 25.56 17.34
C ALA A 21 1.19 26.64 17.61
N ASP A 22 2.05 26.93 16.62
CA ASP A 22 3.25 27.78 16.77
C ASP A 22 4.05 27.47 18.05
N ALA A 23 4.23 26.17 18.32
CA ALA A 23 4.74 25.69 19.60
C ALA A 23 6.28 25.69 19.67
N LEU A 24 6.81 26.12 20.82
CA LEU A 24 8.24 26.07 21.11
C LEU A 24 8.75 24.61 21.20
N TRP A 25 10.02 24.39 20.86
CA TRP A 25 10.63 23.06 20.73
C TRP A 25 10.58 22.20 22.01
N PHE A 26 10.55 22.83 23.19
CA PHE A 26 10.49 22.17 24.50
C PHE A 26 9.08 21.72 24.89
N VAL A 27 8.05 22.15 24.15
CA VAL A 27 6.68 21.69 24.38
C VAL A 27 6.58 20.22 24.00
N LYS A 28 6.06 19.41 24.92
CA LYS A 28 5.91 17.97 24.73
C LYS A 28 4.84 17.70 23.66
N ASN A 29 5.10 16.75 22.76
CA ASN A 29 4.12 16.36 21.74
C ASN A 29 2.82 15.84 22.37
N SER A 30 2.89 15.14 23.50
CA SER A 30 1.69 14.66 24.21
C SER A 30 0.78 15.80 24.67
N THR A 31 1.34 16.94 25.08
CA THR A 31 0.58 18.14 25.42
C THR A 31 -0.11 18.70 24.19
N LEU A 32 0.58 18.80 23.06
CA LEU A 32 -0.02 19.26 21.79
C LEU A 32 -1.14 18.34 21.32
N HIS A 33 -0.96 17.03 21.40
CA HIS A 33 -2.00 16.07 21.03
C HIS A 33 -3.24 16.18 21.91
N ARG A 34 -3.06 16.40 23.21
CA ARG A 34 -4.19 16.58 24.14
C ARG A 34 -4.89 17.91 23.91
N ASP A 35 -4.14 19.00 23.79
CA ASP A 35 -4.70 20.34 23.71
C ASP A 35 -5.37 20.62 22.35
N ILE A 36 -4.91 19.95 21.27
CA ILE A 36 -5.53 19.98 19.93
C ILE A 36 -6.61 18.88 19.79
N GLU A 37 -6.77 18.02 20.80
CA GLU A 37 -7.66 16.84 20.77
C GLU A 37 -7.39 15.90 19.56
N LEU A 38 -6.15 15.88 19.06
CA LEU A 38 -5.78 15.12 17.89
C LEU A 38 -5.17 13.76 18.28
N PRO A 39 -5.78 12.62 17.91
CA PRO A 39 -5.20 11.32 18.15
C PRO A 39 -3.89 11.14 17.39
N THR A 40 -2.95 10.45 18.01
CA THR A 40 -1.74 9.89 17.38
C THR A 40 -2.13 9.01 16.19
N ILE A 41 -1.34 9.01 15.12
CA ILE A 41 -1.59 8.16 13.94
C ILE A 41 -1.70 6.70 14.34
N SER A 42 -0.83 6.22 15.24
CA SER A 42 -0.88 4.83 15.71
C SER A 42 -2.24 4.48 16.34
N LYS A 43 -2.77 5.36 17.17
CA LYS A 43 -4.11 5.20 17.76
C LYS A 43 -5.18 5.20 16.67
N PHE A 44 -5.13 6.17 15.76
CA PHE A 44 -6.08 6.25 14.65
C PHE A 44 -6.04 5.02 13.74
N MET A 45 -4.85 4.50 13.41
CA MET A 45 -4.67 3.29 12.60
C MET A 45 -5.23 2.07 13.31
N ASN A 46 -4.98 1.92 14.61
CA ASN A 46 -5.56 0.84 15.42
C ASN A 46 -7.09 0.93 15.44
N ASP A 47 -7.65 2.07 15.83
CA ASP A 47 -9.10 2.30 15.89
C ASP A 47 -9.76 2.09 14.51
N ALA A 48 -9.10 2.51 13.42
CA ALA A 48 -9.59 2.31 12.06
C ALA A 48 -9.54 0.83 11.65
N SER A 49 -8.47 0.11 12.02
CA SER A 49 -8.33 -1.31 11.74
C SER A 49 -9.37 -2.14 12.49
N GLU A 50 -9.60 -1.86 13.77
CA GLU A 50 -10.62 -2.51 14.59
C GLU A 50 -12.01 -2.34 13.97
N ARG A 51 -12.39 -1.10 13.65
CA ARG A 51 -13.67 -0.81 12.96
C ARG A 51 -13.79 -1.53 11.62
N PHE A 52 -12.70 -1.64 10.87
CA PHE A 52 -12.69 -2.37 9.61
C PHE A 52 -12.98 -3.86 9.84
N PHE A 53 -12.29 -4.49 10.80
CA PHE A 53 -12.52 -5.90 11.13
C PHE A 53 -13.90 -6.15 11.73
N ASP A 54 -14.43 -5.24 12.55
CA ASP A 54 -15.80 -5.33 13.08
C ASP A 54 -16.84 -5.32 11.96
N VAL A 55 -16.68 -4.43 10.97
CA VAL A 55 -17.58 -4.34 9.81
C VAL A 55 -17.51 -5.62 8.98
N VAL A 56 -16.31 -6.14 8.74
CA VAL A 56 -16.09 -7.36 7.96
C VAL A 56 -16.67 -8.58 8.70
N SER A 57 -16.49 -8.66 10.02
CA SER A 57 -16.99 -9.76 10.86
C SER A 57 -18.51 -9.85 10.88
N ASN A 58 -19.20 -8.70 10.78
CA ASN A 58 -20.66 -8.62 10.75
C ASN A 58 -21.25 -8.62 9.33
N HIS A 59 -20.43 -8.84 8.30
CA HIS A 59 -20.88 -8.73 6.92
C HIS A 59 -21.77 -9.91 6.50
N PRO A 60 -22.87 -9.69 5.75
CA PRO A 60 -23.75 -10.77 5.27
C PRO A 60 -23.10 -11.73 4.27
N ASN A 61 -21.86 -11.45 3.82
CA ASN A 61 -21.16 -12.25 2.82
C ASN A 61 -20.18 -13.16 3.56
N PRO A 62 -20.38 -14.49 3.54
CA PRO A 62 -19.52 -15.43 4.26
C PRO A 62 -18.06 -15.37 3.80
N LEU A 63 -17.80 -15.02 2.53
CA LEU A 63 -16.43 -14.89 2.01
C LEU A 63 -15.66 -13.77 2.71
N LEU A 64 -16.33 -12.69 3.10
CA LEU A 64 -15.67 -11.58 3.80
C LEU A 64 -15.39 -11.93 5.26
N VAL A 65 -16.31 -12.66 5.90
CA VAL A 65 -16.10 -13.16 7.27
C VAL A 65 -14.93 -14.15 7.31
N GLU A 66 -14.79 -15.02 6.32
CA GLU A 66 -13.68 -15.98 6.21
C GLU A 66 -12.30 -15.29 6.14
N VAL A 67 -12.22 -14.10 5.52
CA VAL A 67 -10.98 -13.31 5.45
C VAL A 67 -10.47 -12.89 6.83
N VAL A 68 -11.35 -12.69 7.82
CA VAL A 68 -10.93 -12.33 9.19
C VAL A 68 -10.13 -13.46 9.85
N SER A 69 -10.48 -14.72 9.54
CA SER A 69 -9.80 -15.91 10.04
C SER A 69 -8.61 -16.36 9.16
N TYR A 70 -8.28 -15.61 8.12
CA TYR A 70 -7.21 -15.99 7.21
C TYR A 70 -5.84 -15.92 7.90
N GLU A 71 -5.21 -17.08 8.08
CA GLU A 71 -3.80 -17.16 8.48
C GLU A 71 -2.94 -17.24 7.22
N PRO A 72 -2.05 -16.25 6.98
CA PRO A 72 -1.17 -16.30 5.83
C PRO A 72 -0.25 -17.52 5.96
N PRO A 73 -0.02 -18.28 4.89
CA PRO A 73 0.90 -19.39 4.93
C PRO A 73 2.29 -18.90 5.38
N PRO A 74 3.04 -19.70 6.15
CA PRO A 74 4.38 -19.34 6.57
C PRO A 74 5.19 -18.94 5.33
N PRO A 75 6.09 -17.96 5.43
CA PRO A 75 6.85 -17.42 4.30
C PRO A 75 7.79 -18.50 3.74
N HIS A 76 7.24 -19.40 2.94
CA HIS A 76 7.98 -20.39 2.19
C HIS A 76 8.46 -19.67 0.94
N ASN A 77 9.77 -19.39 0.89
CA ASN A 77 10.53 -18.94 -0.28
C ASN A 77 9.72 -18.10 -1.25
N PHE A 78 9.69 -16.78 -1.05
CA PHE A 78 9.12 -15.77 -1.96
C PHE A 78 8.83 -16.37 -3.33
N CYS A 79 7.58 -16.79 -3.58
CA CYS A 79 7.15 -17.14 -4.93
C CYS A 79 7.46 -15.91 -5.76
N ARG A 80 8.58 -15.98 -6.47
CA ARG A 80 9.10 -14.88 -7.27
C ARG A 80 7.92 -14.50 -8.15
N ARG A 81 7.43 -13.26 -8.05
CA ARG A 81 6.35 -12.77 -8.93
C ARG A 81 6.70 -13.29 -10.32
N PRO A 82 5.85 -14.10 -10.97
CA PRO A 82 6.14 -14.53 -12.32
C PRO A 82 6.34 -13.24 -13.11
N ARG A 83 7.59 -13.00 -13.51
CA ARG A 83 7.84 -12.00 -14.52
C ARG A 83 7.23 -12.63 -15.74
N ASN A 84 6.06 -12.15 -16.10
CA ASN A 84 5.45 -12.25 -17.41
C ASN A 84 6.43 -11.69 -18.46
N VAL A 85 7.54 -12.39 -18.65
CA VAL A 85 8.29 -12.40 -19.89
C VAL A 85 7.66 -13.57 -20.63
N LEU A 86 6.87 -13.26 -21.64
CA LEU A 86 6.41 -14.23 -22.62
C LEU A 86 7.70 -14.73 -23.31
N ILE A 87 8.24 -15.86 -22.85
CA ILE A 87 9.37 -16.56 -23.51
C ILE A 87 8.79 -17.51 -24.58
N ASP A 88 7.50 -17.37 -24.89
CA ASP A 88 6.89 -18.13 -25.97
C ASP A 88 7.57 -17.70 -27.28
N PRO A 89 7.92 -18.67 -28.15
CA PRO A 89 8.39 -18.36 -29.49
C PRO A 89 7.38 -17.42 -30.17
N PRO A 90 7.82 -16.50 -31.03
CA PRO A 90 6.90 -15.62 -31.74
C PRO A 90 5.95 -16.46 -32.59
N ASP A 91 4.64 -16.33 -32.32
CA ASP A 91 3.59 -16.97 -33.12
C ASP A 91 3.54 -16.36 -34.54
N ASP A 92 3.01 -17.10 -35.52
CA ASP A 92 2.94 -16.71 -36.94
C ASP A 92 2.42 -15.29 -37.17
N LEU A 93 1.45 -14.85 -36.37
CA LEU A 93 0.89 -13.50 -36.40
C LEU A 93 1.94 -12.42 -36.04
N THR A 94 2.78 -12.71 -35.05
CA THR A 94 3.85 -11.82 -34.57
C THR A 94 4.93 -11.67 -35.63
N VAL A 95 5.31 -12.78 -36.27
CA VAL A 95 6.29 -12.82 -37.36
C VAL A 95 5.84 -11.98 -38.55
N GLU A 96 4.56 -12.09 -38.94
CA GLU A 96 4.04 -11.34 -40.08
C GLU A 96 3.93 -9.83 -39.78
N VAL A 97 3.60 -9.45 -38.54
CA VAL A 97 3.57 -8.03 -38.11
C VAL A 97 4.97 -7.41 -38.11
N GLU A 98 5.98 -8.12 -37.61
CA GLU A 98 7.38 -7.65 -37.64
C GLU A 98 7.87 -7.44 -39.08
N LYS A 99 7.55 -8.37 -39.98
CA LYS A 99 7.85 -8.27 -41.41
C LYS A 99 7.20 -7.06 -42.07
N GLN A 100 5.95 -6.73 -41.72
CA GLN A 100 5.29 -5.52 -42.22
C GLN A 100 5.92 -4.23 -41.69
N ILE A 101 6.34 -4.22 -40.43
CA ILE A 101 7.05 -3.08 -39.83
C ILE A 101 8.39 -2.85 -40.55
N GLU A 102 9.10 -3.93 -40.87
CA GLU A 102 10.38 -3.86 -41.58
C GLU A 102 10.21 -3.37 -43.02
N LEU A 103 9.17 -3.82 -43.72
CA LEU A 103 8.79 -3.32 -45.05
C LEU A 103 8.43 -1.83 -45.02
N ASN A 104 7.67 -1.37 -44.03
CA ASN A 104 7.29 0.03 -43.91
C ASN A 104 8.50 0.94 -43.64
N LYS A 105 9.51 0.45 -42.92
CA LYS A 105 10.78 1.18 -42.69
C LYS A 105 11.59 1.32 -43.99
N MET A 106 11.63 0.29 -44.83
CA MET A 106 12.33 0.32 -46.13
C MET A 106 11.65 1.21 -47.18
N VAL A 107 10.35 1.49 -47.02
CA VAL A 107 9.59 2.38 -47.91
C VAL A 107 9.74 3.85 -47.54
N THR A 108 10.19 4.15 -46.32
CA THR A 108 10.37 5.52 -45.79
C THR A 108 11.81 6.05 -45.90
N ASP A 109 12.75 5.28 -46.46
CA ASP A 109 14.08 5.72 -46.90
C ASP A 109 14.10 5.96 -48.43
#